data_AF-A0A7X6T209-F1
#
_entry.id   AF-A0A7X6T209-F1
#
_cell.length_a   1.000
_cell.length_b   1.000
_cell.length_c   1.000
_cell.angle_alpha   90.00
_cell.angle_beta   90.00
_cell.angle_gamma   90.00
#
_symmetry.space_group_name_H-M   'P 1'
#
loop_
_entity.id
_entity.type
_entity.pdbx_description
1 polymer ?
#
loop_
_entity_poly.entity_id
_entity_poly.type
_entity_poly.pdbx_seq_one_letter_code
_entity_poly.pdbx_strand_id
1 'polypeptide(L)'
;MFEKKIPIYIQLIELFQQYIVSGQWPANSVIDSVRNLALQYQVNPNTVLRALSELEAQGLLINDGTLGKRVCDDEALIEALKQAMFDQAKATFFKKANEIGYNEAHVLRLLKGEGEQT
;
A
#
# COMPACT_ATOMS: atom_id res chain seq x y z
N MET A 1 16.62 -5.79 19.14
CA MET A 1 16.04 -4.60 18.49
C MET A 1 14.53 -4.66 18.66
N PHE A 2 13.89 -3.61 19.16
CA PHE A 2 12.46 -3.62 19.45
C PHE A 2 11.65 -3.62 18.15
N GLU A 3 11.00 -4.75 17.85
CA GLU A 3 9.98 -4.84 16.81
C GLU A 3 8.80 -3.95 17.21
N LYS A 4 8.78 -2.71 16.71
CA LYS A 4 7.55 -1.91 16.71
C LYS A 4 6.57 -2.62 15.77
N LYS A 5 5.70 -3.46 16.33
CA LYS A 5 4.55 -4.00 15.61
C LYS A 5 3.80 -2.82 14.99
N ILE A 6 3.78 -2.77 13.66
CA ILE A 6 3.08 -1.74 12.90
C ILE A 6 1.61 -1.81 13.33
N PRO A 7 0.98 -0.68 13.73
CA PRO A 7 -0.44 -0.68 14.06
C PRO A 7 -1.29 -1.30 12.96
N ILE A 8 -2.30 -2.10 13.33
CA ILE A 8 -3.14 -2.84 12.37
C ILE A 8 -3.80 -1.90 11.34
N TYR A 9 -4.20 -0.69 11.74
CA TYR A 9 -4.81 0.26 10.79
C TYR A 9 -3.83 0.70 9.70
N ILE A 10 -2.53 0.80 9.98
CA ILE A 10 -1.50 1.14 8.98
C ILE A 10 -1.34 -0.02 8.00
N GLN A 11 -1.31 -1.26 8.51
CA GLN A 11 -1.27 -2.45 7.67
C GLN A 11 -2.48 -2.54 6.74
N LEU A 12 -3.67 -2.16 7.21
CA LEU A 12 -4.88 -2.10 6.38
C LEU A 12 -4.80 -1.00 5.33
N ILE A 13 -4.27 0.18 5.66
CA ILE A 13 -4.06 1.26 4.68
C ILE A 13 -3.16 0.77 3.55
N GLU A 14 -2.00 0.18 3.89
CA GLU A 14 -1.07 -0.36 2.90
C GLU A 14 -1.73 -1.43 2.03
N LEU A 15 -2.46 -2.37 2.64
CA LEU A 15 -3.18 -3.43 1.92
C LEU A 15 -4.23 -2.88 0.95
N PHE A 16 -5.04 -1.91 1.38
CA PHE A 16 -6.08 -1.32 0.56
C PHE A 16 -5.50 -0.45 -0.56
N GLN A 17 -4.41 0.28 -0.32
CA GLN A 17 -3.65 0.96 -1.36
C GLN A 17 -3.14 -0.03 -2.42
N GLN A 18 -2.63 -1.20 -2.02
CA GLN A 18 -2.23 -2.24 -2.96
C GLN A 18 -3.41 -2.74 -3.80
N TYR A 19 -4.61 -2.90 -3.23
CA TYR A 19 -5.78 -3.33 -4.00
C TYR A 19 -6.22 -2.29 -5.04
N ILE A 20 -6.12 -1.01 -4.72
CA ILE A 20 -6.42 0.08 -5.65
C ILE A 20 -5.38 0.07 -6.79
N VAL A 21 -4.09 0.04 -6.45
CA VAL A 21 -3.00 0.09 -7.44
C VAL A 21 -2.93 -1.16 -8.32
N SER A 22 -3.28 -2.34 -7.79
CA SER A 22 -3.33 -3.60 -8.54
C SER A 22 -4.60 -3.77 -9.38
N GLY A 23 -5.59 -2.88 -9.21
CA GLY A 23 -6.88 -2.98 -9.88
C GLY A 23 -7.82 -4.04 -9.30
N GLN A 24 -7.47 -4.65 -8.15
CA GLN A 24 -8.39 -5.53 -7.42
C GLN A 24 -9.63 -4.75 -6.93
N TRP A 25 -9.44 -3.48 -6.57
CA TRP A 25 -10.52 -2.52 -6.40
C TRP A 25 -10.50 -1.53 -7.56
N PRO A 26 -11.28 -1.78 -8.63
CA PRO A 26 -11.24 -0.94 -9.82
C PRO A 26 -11.78 0.47 -9.54
N ALA A 27 -11.35 1.44 -10.33
CA ALA A 27 -11.90 2.79 -10.32
C ALA A 27 -13.44 2.77 -10.43
N ASN A 28 -14.11 3.66 -9.71
CA ASN A 28 -15.58 3.71 -9.60
C ASN A 28 -16.25 2.48 -8.96
N SER A 29 -15.51 1.50 -8.42
CA SER A 29 -16.12 0.37 -7.72
C SER A 29 -16.48 0.69 -6.28
N VAL A 30 -17.63 0.18 -5.84
CA VAL A 30 -18.08 0.28 -4.45
C VAL A 30 -17.31 -0.75 -3.62
N ILE A 31 -16.74 -0.31 -2.51
CA ILE A 31 -16.03 -1.19 -1.58
C ILE A 31 -16.99 -1.74 -0.51
N ASP A 32 -16.62 -2.87 0.06
CA ASP A 32 -17.36 -3.48 1.15
C ASP A 32 -17.55 -2.53 2.35
N SER A 33 -18.64 -2.74 3.07
CA SER A 33 -18.91 -1.97 4.28
C SER A 33 -17.83 -2.20 5.34
N VAL A 34 -17.62 -1.22 6.22
CA VAL A 34 -16.70 -1.32 7.38
C VAL A 34 -16.92 -2.62 8.16
N ARG A 35 -18.18 -3.04 8.33
CA ARG A 35 -18.54 -4.26 9.06
C ARG A 35 -18.09 -5.52 8.30
N ASN A 36 -18.31 -5.59 6.99
CA ASN A 36 -17.88 -6.72 6.17
C ASN A 36 -16.36 -6.84 6.16
N LEU A 37 -15.66 -5.73 5.93
CA LEU A 37 -14.19 -5.69 5.97
C LEU A 37 -13.66 -6.09 7.35
N ALA A 38 -14.28 -5.62 8.43
CA ALA A 38 -13.89 -5.98 9.79
C ALA A 38 -14.03 -7.49 10.05
N LEU A 39 -15.11 -8.10 9.57
CA LEU A 39 -15.32 -9.56 9.66
C LEU A 39 -14.32 -10.33 8.79
N GLN A 40 -14.13 -9.90 7.54
CA GLN A 40 -13.22 -10.54 6.59
C GLN A 40 -11.78 -10.57 7.11
N TYR A 41 -11.30 -9.45 7.64
CA TYR A 41 -9.93 -9.32 8.15
C TYR A 41 -9.80 -9.66 9.64
N GLN A 42 -10.90 -10.01 10.32
CA GLN A 42 -10.94 -10.29 11.77
C GLN A 42 -10.31 -9.17 12.61
N VAL A 43 -10.59 -7.93 12.24
CA VAL A 43 -10.05 -6.72 12.88
C VAL A 43 -11.17 -5.92 13.54
N ASN A 44 -10.80 -5.04 14.47
CA ASN A 44 -11.77 -4.15 15.10
C ASN A 44 -12.40 -3.20 14.03
N PRO A 45 -13.74 -3.06 13.96
CA PRO A 45 -14.40 -2.15 13.03
C PRO A 45 -13.88 -0.71 13.08
N ASN A 46 -13.47 -0.23 14.25
CA ASN A 46 -12.89 1.10 14.40
C ASN A 46 -11.52 1.22 13.71
N THR A 47 -10.76 0.12 13.67
CA THR A 47 -9.46 0.05 12.97
C THR A 47 -9.66 0.13 11.46
N VAL A 48 -10.66 -0.58 10.93
CA VAL A 48 -11.06 -0.49 9.51
C VAL A 48 -11.56 0.90 9.19
N LEU A 49 -12.46 1.45 10.01
CA LEU A 49 -12.98 2.80 9.83
C LEU A 49 -11.84 3.82 9.74
N ARG A 50 -10.87 3.74 10.66
CA ARG A 50 -9.69 4.61 10.65
C ARG A 50 -8.87 4.45 9.37
N ALA A 51 -8.65 3.22 8.90
CA ALA A 51 -7.94 2.97 7.65
C ALA A 51 -8.67 3.57 6.44
N LEU A 52 -9.99 3.36 6.34
CA LEU A 52 -10.81 3.91 5.25
C LEU A 52 -10.90 5.44 5.29
N SER A 53 -10.96 6.04 6.48
CA SER A 53 -10.93 7.50 6.64
C SER A 53 -9.60 8.10 6.17
N GLU A 54 -8.47 7.42 6.38
CA GLU A 54 -7.18 7.89 5.87
C GLU A 54 -7.12 7.82 4.34
N LEU A 55 -7.65 6.75 3.74
CA LEU A 55 -7.74 6.63 2.28
C LEU A 55 -8.68 7.67 1.68
N GLU A 56 -9.77 8.01 2.38
CA GLU A 56 -10.66 9.11 2.00
C GLU A 56 -9.96 10.46 2.09
N ALA A 57 -9.16 10.70 3.14
CA ALA A 57 -8.35 11.91 3.28
C ALA A 57 -7.28 12.04 2.19
N GLN A 58 -6.78 10.91 1.68
CA GLN A 58 -5.87 10.85 0.52
C GLN A 58 -6.57 11.01 -0.84
N GLY A 59 -7.91 11.11 -0.85
CA GLY A 59 -8.70 11.20 -2.08
C GLY A 59 -8.84 9.88 -2.85
N LEU A 60 -8.39 8.77 -2.28
CA LEU A 60 -8.44 7.44 -2.91
C LEU A 60 -9.84 6.81 -2.81
N LEU A 61 -10.60 7.20 -1.78
CA LEU A 61 -11.99 6.79 -1.58
C LEU A 61 -12.90 8.02 -1.56
N ILE A 62 -14.08 7.86 -2.15
CA ILE A 62 -15.14 8.87 -2.20
C ILE A 62 -16.35 8.28 -1.48
N ASN A 63 -16.98 9.08 -0.62
CA ASN A 63 -18.23 8.70 0.01
C ASN A 63 -19.40 8.99 -0.95
N ASP A 64 -20.07 7.93 -1.41
CA ASP A 64 -21.20 8.00 -2.33
C ASP A 64 -22.55 8.21 -1.58
N GLY A 65 -22.50 8.32 -0.25
CA GLY A 65 -23.65 8.62 0.62
C GLY A 65 -24.66 7.48 0.73
N THR A 66 -25.35 7.15 -0.37
CA THR A 66 -26.42 6.16 -0.42
C THR A 66 -25.91 4.74 -0.64
N LEU A 67 -24.78 4.57 -1.35
CA LEU A 67 -24.25 3.26 -1.76
C LEU A 67 -23.02 2.81 -0.94
N GLY A 68 -22.41 3.70 -0.16
CA GLY A 68 -21.22 3.42 0.64
C GLY A 68 -19.99 4.18 0.14
N LYS A 69 -18.80 3.59 0.31
CA LYS A 69 -17.54 4.18 -0.17
C LYS A 69 -17.19 3.59 -1.54
N ARG A 70 -16.62 4.41 -2.41
CA ARG A 70 -16.26 4.07 -3.78
C ARG A 70 -14.80 4.45 -4.06
N VAL A 71 -14.10 3.68 -4.88
CA VAL A 71 -12.75 4.04 -5.32
C VAL A 71 -12.79 5.21 -6.29
N CYS A 72 -11.87 6.16 -6.11
CA CYS A 72 -11.67 7.30 -7.00
C CYS A 72 -11.33 6.84 -8.42
N ASP A 73 -11.74 7.61 -9.43
CA ASP A 73 -11.42 7.34 -10.85
C ASP A 73 -10.25 8.16 -11.38
N ASP A 74 -9.58 8.91 -10.50
CA ASP A 74 -8.43 9.73 -10.86
C ASP A 74 -7.20 8.85 -11.11
N GLU A 75 -6.96 8.54 -12.39
CA GLU A 75 -5.85 7.71 -12.84
C GLU A 75 -4.49 8.33 -12.49
N ALA A 76 -4.38 9.67 -12.50
CA ALA A 76 -3.16 10.36 -12.13
C ALA A 76 -2.85 10.20 -10.63
N LEU A 77 -3.87 10.23 -9.77
CA LEU A 77 -3.73 9.96 -8.34
C LEU A 77 -3.26 8.51 -8.09
N ILE A 78 -3.86 7.53 -8.78
CA ILE A 78 -3.50 6.11 -8.65
C ILE A 78 -2.06 5.88 -9.14
N GLU A 79 -1.66 6.52 -10.23
CA GLU A 79 -0.30 6.44 -10.75
C GLU A 79 0.70 7.11 -9.81
N ALA A 80 0.37 8.27 -9.23
CA ALA A 80 1.19 8.91 -8.22
C ALA A 80 1.37 8.04 -6.97
N LEU A 81 0.30 7.40 -6.49
CA LEU A 81 0.36 6.43 -5.39
C LEU A 81 1.28 5.26 -5.73
N LYS A 82 1.14 4.70 -6.93
CA LYS A 82 1.99 3.60 -7.42
C LYS A 82 3.47 3.99 -7.44
N GLN A 83 3.79 5.18 -7.94
CA GLN A 83 5.16 5.71 -7.93
C GLN A 83 5.68 5.90 -6.49
N ALA A 84 4.88 6.51 -5.61
CA ALA A 84 5.27 6.70 -4.21
C ALA A 84 5.56 5.36 -3.50
N MET A 85 4.70 4.35 -3.69
CA MET A 85 4.92 3.00 -3.16
C MET A 85 6.20 2.37 -3.71
N PHE A 86 6.46 2.56 -5.01
CA PHE A 86 7.67 2.05 -5.66
C PHE A 86 8.93 2.73 -5.14
N ASP A 87 8.94 4.05 -4.96
CA ASP A 87 10.08 4.78 -4.40
C ASP A 87 10.33 4.45 -2.93
N GLN A 88 9.27 4.25 -2.14
CA GLN A 88 9.40 3.76 -0.77
C GLN A 88 10.00 2.35 -0.73
N ALA A 89 9.58 1.46 -1.63
CA ALA A 89 10.12 0.11 -1.75
C ALA A 89 11.60 0.15 -2.16
N LYS A 90 11.98 0.96 -3.16
CA LYS A 90 13.38 1.18 -3.54
C LYS A 90 14.20 1.68 -2.37
N ALA A 91 13.77 2.73 -1.69
CA ALA A 91 14.50 3.34 -0.59
C ALA A 91 14.72 2.32 0.55
N THR A 92 13.69 1.54 0.87
CA THR A 92 13.78 0.47 1.87
C THR A 92 14.76 -0.62 1.44
N PHE A 93 14.73 -1.01 0.17
CA PHE A 93 15.62 -2.02 -0.39
C PHE A 93 17.08 -1.57 -0.39
N PHE A 94 17.39 -0.37 -0.90
CA PHE A 94 18.74 0.18 -0.90
C PHE A 94 19.25 0.43 0.52
N LYS A 95 18.40 0.87 1.44
CA LYS A 95 18.76 1.01 2.86
C LYS A 95 19.17 -0.34 3.46
N LYS A 96 18.33 -1.37 3.27
CA LYS A 96 18.66 -2.73 3.74
C LYS A 96 19.94 -3.23 3.11
N ALA A 97 20.13 -3.05 1.80
CA ALA A 97 21.34 -3.46 1.09
C ALA A 97 22.59 -2.75 1.63
N ASN A 98 22.50 -1.45 1.93
CA ASN A 98 23.57 -0.68 2.54
C ASN A 98 23.93 -1.19 3.95
N GLU A 99 22.94 -1.57 4.77
CA GLU A 99 23.16 -2.14 6.10
C GLU A 99 23.93 -3.48 6.07
N ILE A 100 23.86 -4.22 4.97
CA ILE A 100 24.62 -5.48 4.73
C ILE A 100 25.93 -5.25 3.95
N GLY A 101 26.31 -3.99 3.70
CA GLY A 101 27.58 -3.63 3.05
C GLY A 101 27.53 -3.58 1.52
N TYR A 102 26.36 -3.72 0.90
CA TYR A 102 26.20 -3.51 -0.53
C TYR A 102 26.00 -2.02 -0.84
N ASN A 103 26.86 -1.44 -1.69
CA ASN A 103 26.65 -0.10 -2.21
C ASN A 103 25.65 -0.12 -3.39
N GLU A 104 25.14 1.05 -3.74
CA GLU A 104 24.14 1.19 -4.81
C GLU A 104 24.61 0.58 -6.14
N ALA A 105 25.89 0.71 -6.48
CA ALA A 105 26.49 0.15 -7.69
C ALA A 105 26.52 -1.39 -7.68
N HIS A 106 26.85 -2.03 -6.55
CA HIS A 106 26.82 -3.48 -6.39
C HIS A 106 25.39 -4.02 -6.47
N VAL A 107 24.43 -3.33 -5.84
CA VAL A 107 23.02 -3.72 -5.89
C VAL A 107 22.50 -3.67 -7.33
N LEU A 108 22.81 -2.60 -8.07
CA LEU A 108 22.42 -2.47 -9.48
C LEU A 108 23.06 -3.55 -10.35
N ARG A 109 24.31 -3.94 -10.06
CA ARG A 109 25.01 -5.02 -10.78
C ARG A 109 24.36 -6.39 -10.52
N LEU A 110 23.99 -6.68 -9.28
CA LEU A 110 23.28 -7.91 -8.92
C LEU A 110 21.88 -7.98 -9.55
N LEU A 111 21.12 -6.87 -9.54
CA LEU A 111 19.78 -6.81 -10.14
C LEU A 111 19.79 -6.94 -11.67
N LYS A 112 20.85 -6.47 -12.35
CA LYS A 112 21.01 -6.62 -13.80
C LYS A 112 21.43 -8.03 -14.23
N GLY A 113 21.61 -8.97 -13.30
CA GLY A 113 21.98 -10.35 -13.62
C GLY A 113 23.47 -10.54 -13.92
N GLU A 114 24.35 -9.66 -13.42
CA GLU A 114 25.80 -9.85 -13.47
C GLU A 114 26.36 -10.33 -12.12
N GLY A 115 25.65 -11.26 -11.49
CA GLY A 115 26.15 -12.05 -10.36
C GLY A 115 26.71 -13.37 -10.87
N GLU A 116 28.05 -13.43 -10.97
CA GLU A 116 28.91 -14.63 -11.04
C GLU A 116 28.38 -15.88 -11.75
N GLN A 117 28.83 -16.06 -12.99
CA GLN A 117 29.30 -17.36 -13.43
C GLN A 117 30.56 -17.71 -12.62
N THR A 118 30.48 -18.81 -11.86
CA THR A 118 31.57 -19.69 -11.36
C THR A 118 32.63 -19.14 -10.41
#